data_AF-A0A6M8SP25-F1
#
_entry.id   AF-A0A6M8SP25-F1
#
_cell.length_a   1.000
_cell.length_b   1.000
_cell.length_c   1.000
_cell.angle_alpha   90.00
_cell.angle_beta   90.00
_cell.angle_gamma   90.00
#
_symmetry.space_group_name_H-M   'P 1'
#
loop_
_entity.id
_entity.type
_entity.pdbx_description
1 polymer ?
#
loop_
_entity_poly.entity_id
_entity_poly.type
_entity_poly.pdbx_seq_one_letter_code
_entity_poly.pdbx_strand_id
1 'polypeptide(L)'
;MARYAIGDIQGCYSEFCSLLSLIQFNPSSDKVYLVGDLVNRGPQSLEVLRLVKSHSPAIEIVLGNHDLHLLACWAGVSKVKELDTLDAILNAPDVDDLLHWLRTQPLIIDLPDCFICHAGINPTISIVDSLRIAENCSKNLSSDGYHNWLQIMYGNTPTTWDAAFTADSEFRFGINSFTRMRMLDRLALEFKYKGEIVDTPSQLTPWYMVQSDISKRIVFGHWSTLGLMVNQQFACLDTGCIWGGN
;
A
#
# COMPACT_ATOMS: atom_id res chain seq x y z
N MET A 1 9.95 3.30 23.81
CA MET A 1 9.06 2.77 22.76
C MET A 1 9.74 3.04 21.44
N ALA A 2 10.23 1.98 20.79
CA ALA A 2 10.78 2.10 19.44
C ALA A 2 9.64 2.03 18.40
N ARG A 3 9.83 2.70 17.26
CA ARG A 3 8.95 2.62 16.10
C ARG A 3 9.78 2.16 14.91
N TYR A 4 9.32 1.12 14.24
CA TYR A 4 9.93 0.56 13.04
C TYR A 4 8.98 0.71 11.87
N ALA A 5 9.52 0.95 10.68
CA ALA A 5 8.78 0.86 9.42
C ALA A 5 9.43 -0.20 8.55
N ILE A 6 8.63 -1.06 7.91
CA ILE A 6 9.10 -2.19 7.10
C ILE A 6 8.40 -2.12 5.73
N GLY A 7 9.17 -2.41 4.68
CA GLY A 7 8.76 -2.43 3.29
C GLY A 7 7.78 -3.54 2.91
N ASP A 8 7.53 -3.68 1.62
CA ASP A 8 6.68 -4.71 1.02
C ASP A 8 7.16 -6.12 1.42
N ILE A 9 6.26 -6.92 2.02
CA ILE A 9 6.59 -8.27 2.49
C ILE A 9 6.30 -9.31 1.41
N GLN A 10 5.18 -9.16 0.69
CA GLN A 10 4.76 -10.02 -0.42
C GLN A 10 4.92 -11.52 -0.14
N GLY A 11 4.42 -11.98 1.03
CA GLY A 11 4.46 -13.39 1.42
C GLY A 11 5.84 -13.93 1.83
N CYS A 12 6.87 -13.10 2.00
CA CYS A 12 8.18 -13.47 2.55
C CYS A 12 8.12 -13.59 4.09
N TYR A 13 7.35 -14.58 4.58
CA TYR A 13 7.10 -14.79 6.01
C TYR A 13 8.37 -15.07 6.82
N SER A 14 9.25 -15.93 6.28
CA SER A 14 10.49 -16.32 6.97
C SER A 14 11.41 -15.12 7.18
N GLU A 15 11.59 -14.30 6.14
CA GLU A 15 12.38 -13.07 6.16
C GLU A 15 11.77 -12.06 7.13
N PHE A 16 10.45 -11.91 7.12
CA PHE A 16 9.76 -11.02 8.06
C PHE A 16 9.96 -11.45 9.52
N CYS A 17 9.83 -12.74 9.83
CA CYS A 17 10.13 -13.29 11.15
C CYS A 17 11.60 -13.08 11.55
N SER A 18 12.54 -13.28 10.63
CA SER A 18 13.96 -13.02 10.85
C SER A 18 14.22 -11.54 11.16
N LEU A 19 13.57 -10.63 10.45
CA LEU A 19 13.68 -9.19 10.70
C LEU A 19 13.11 -8.80 12.06
N LEU A 20 11.92 -9.30 12.43
CA LEU A 20 11.33 -9.08 13.75
C LEU A 20 12.22 -9.59 14.89
N SER A 21 12.85 -10.75 14.68
CA SER A 21 13.84 -11.30 15.62
C SER A 21 15.10 -10.44 15.71
N LEU A 22 15.62 -9.97 14.58
CA LEU A 22 16.81 -9.12 14.50
C LEU A 22 16.64 -7.81 15.27
N ILE A 23 15.48 -7.16 15.12
CA ILE A 23 15.16 -5.92 15.84
C ILE A 23 14.70 -6.16 17.28
N GLN A 24 14.63 -7.43 17.71
CA GLN A 24 14.14 -7.84 19.03
C GLN A 24 12.75 -7.28 19.34
N PHE A 25 11.85 -7.33 18.35
CA PHE A 25 10.52 -6.74 18.44
C PHE A 25 9.77 -7.23 19.68
N ASN A 26 9.36 -6.28 20.52
CA ASN A 26 8.51 -6.56 21.67
C ASN A 26 7.13 -5.90 21.49
N PRO A 27 6.05 -6.68 21.23
CA PRO A 27 4.72 -6.12 20.99
C PRO A 27 4.12 -5.40 22.20
N SER A 28 4.68 -5.58 23.41
CA SER A 28 4.25 -4.84 24.61
C SER A 28 4.80 -3.42 24.70
N SER A 29 5.88 -3.09 23.96
CA SER A 29 6.59 -1.81 24.09
C SER A 29 6.92 -1.11 22.78
N ASP A 30 6.89 -1.83 21.66
CA ASP A 30 7.30 -1.34 20.35
C ASP A 30 6.14 -1.27 19.36
N LYS A 31 6.35 -0.51 18.30
CA LYS A 31 5.42 -0.39 17.17
C LYS A 31 6.11 -0.72 15.87
N VAL A 32 5.47 -1.51 15.03
CA VAL A 32 5.88 -1.78 13.65
C VAL A 32 4.80 -1.27 12.72
N TYR A 33 5.21 -0.52 11.70
CA TYR A 33 4.35 -0.04 10.65
C TYR A 33 4.74 -0.68 9.31
N LEU A 34 3.79 -1.33 8.65
CA LEU A 34 4.02 -1.96 7.35
C LEU A 34 3.46 -1.08 6.24
N VAL A 35 4.22 -0.92 5.15
CA VAL A 35 3.83 -0.08 4.01
C VAL A 35 2.83 -0.75 3.05
N GLY A 36 2.26 -1.90 3.41
CA GLY A 36 1.33 -2.67 2.59
C GLY A 36 2.00 -3.74 1.74
N ASP A 37 1.23 -4.31 0.81
CA ASP A 37 1.64 -5.45 -0.01
C ASP A 37 2.18 -6.60 0.85
N LEU A 38 1.35 -7.04 1.79
CA LEU A 38 1.66 -8.14 2.71
C LEU A 38 1.70 -9.49 1.99
N VAL A 39 0.89 -9.61 0.94
CA VAL A 39 0.54 -10.86 0.27
C VAL A 39 0.94 -10.83 -1.19
N ASN A 40 0.74 -12.00 -1.83
CA ASN A 40 0.95 -12.26 -3.25
C ASN A 40 2.45 -12.39 -3.61
N ARG A 41 2.75 -13.05 -4.72
CA ARG A 41 4.09 -13.45 -5.21
C ARG A 41 4.82 -14.47 -4.33
N GLY A 42 5.00 -14.19 -3.04
CA GLY A 42 5.68 -15.10 -2.12
C GLY A 42 4.80 -16.25 -1.64
N PRO A 43 5.41 -17.36 -1.21
CA PRO A 43 4.70 -18.61 -0.93
C PRO A 43 3.89 -18.59 0.38
N GLN A 44 4.23 -17.71 1.34
CA GLN A 44 3.71 -17.77 2.71
C GLN A 44 2.82 -16.56 3.06
N SER A 45 1.99 -16.14 2.10
CA SER A 45 1.09 -14.99 2.25
C SER A 45 0.07 -15.19 3.40
N LEU A 46 -0.39 -16.43 3.62
CA LEU A 46 -1.35 -16.75 4.69
C LEU A 46 -0.73 -16.56 6.08
N GLU A 47 0.51 -17.01 6.26
CA GLU A 47 1.26 -16.89 7.50
C GLU A 47 1.56 -15.42 7.84
N VAL A 48 1.90 -14.60 6.83
CA VAL A 48 2.07 -13.15 7.01
C VAL A 48 0.78 -12.53 7.52
N LEU A 49 -0.37 -12.75 6.86
CA LEU A 49 -1.64 -12.17 7.29
C LEU A 49 -2.02 -12.57 8.72
N ARG A 50 -1.88 -13.85 9.07
CA ARG A 50 -2.18 -14.34 10.42
C ARG A 50 -1.29 -13.70 11.47
N LEU A 51 0.02 -13.61 11.21
CA LEU A 51 0.97 -13.00 12.15
C LEU A 51 0.68 -11.51 12.36
N VAL A 52 0.46 -10.77 11.27
CA VAL A 52 0.18 -9.33 11.36
C VAL A 52 -1.13 -9.10 12.14
N LYS A 53 -2.20 -9.83 11.80
CA LYS A 53 -3.48 -9.74 12.52
C LYS A 53 -3.34 -10.09 14.00
N SER A 54 -2.58 -11.14 14.35
CA SER A 54 -2.42 -11.58 15.74
C SER A 54 -1.64 -10.60 16.61
N HIS A 55 -0.81 -9.75 15.99
CA HIS A 55 -0.03 -8.72 16.70
C HIS A 55 -0.67 -7.33 16.63
N SER A 56 -1.88 -7.20 16.08
CA SER A 56 -2.59 -5.92 16.12
C SER A 56 -2.96 -5.53 17.57
N PRO A 57 -2.76 -4.26 18.00
CA PRO A 57 -2.31 -3.11 17.22
C PRO A 57 -0.81 -2.82 17.35
N ALA A 58 0.03 -3.73 17.85
CA ALA A 58 1.48 -3.51 17.91
C ALA A 58 2.13 -3.49 16.52
N ILE A 59 1.56 -4.23 15.57
CA ILE A 59 1.83 -4.10 14.14
C ILE A 59 0.62 -3.43 13.48
N GLU A 60 0.84 -2.30 12.83
CA GLU A 60 -0.15 -1.53 12.08
C GLU A 60 0.24 -1.48 10.60
N ILE A 61 -0.72 -1.42 9.69
CA ILE A 61 -0.45 -1.47 8.24
C ILE A 61 -1.20 -0.38 7.49
N VAL A 62 -0.71 -0.06 6.29
CA VAL A 62 -1.54 0.52 5.24
C VAL A 62 -1.84 -0.52 4.15
N LEU A 63 -2.94 -0.34 3.41
CA LEU A 63 -3.28 -1.21 2.29
C LEU A 63 -2.43 -0.90 1.05
N GLY A 64 -1.85 -1.96 0.45
CA GLY A 64 -1.20 -1.93 -0.85
C GLY A 64 -2.09 -2.47 -1.99
N ASN A 65 -1.57 -2.44 -3.22
CA ASN A 65 -2.34 -2.90 -4.38
C ASN A 65 -2.55 -4.42 -4.42
N HIS A 66 -1.59 -5.20 -3.91
CA HIS A 66 -1.73 -6.65 -3.84
C HIS A 66 -2.71 -7.07 -2.75
N ASP A 67 -2.79 -6.31 -1.65
CA ASP A 67 -3.80 -6.50 -0.60
C ASP A 67 -5.22 -6.23 -1.16
N LEU A 68 -5.40 -5.13 -1.90
CA LEU A 68 -6.67 -4.81 -2.55
C LEU A 68 -7.07 -5.84 -3.63
N HIS A 69 -6.09 -6.36 -4.39
CA HIS A 69 -6.34 -7.42 -5.37
C HIS A 69 -6.80 -8.73 -4.70
N LEU A 70 -6.23 -9.09 -3.55
CA LEU A 70 -6.70 -10.21 -2.74
C LEU A 70 -8.15 -10.00 -2.29
N LEU A 71 -8.49 -8.83 -1.76
CA LEU A 71 -9.87 -8.50 -1.38
C LEU A 71 -10.85 -8.62 -2.56
N ALA A 72 -10.44 -8.15 -3.74
CA ALA A 72 -11.25 -8.27 -4.95
C ALA A 72 -11.43 -9.72 -5.44
N CYS A 73 -10.41 -10.58 -5.27
CA CYS A 73 -10.52 -12.01 -5.60
C CYS A 73 -11.48 -12.72 -4.64
N TRP A 74 -11.36 -12.46 -3.33
CA TRP A 74 -12.26 -13.02 -2.32
C TRP A 74 -13.72 -12.57 -2.53
N ALA A 75 -13.93 -11.30 -2.87
CA ALA A 75 -15.26 -10.77 -3.19
C ALA A 75 -15.82 -11.23 -4.56
N GLY A 76 -15.09 -12.06 -5.31
CA GLY A 76 -15.49 -12.53 -6.64
C GLY A 76 -15.50 -11.45 -7.74
N VAL A 77 -14.94 -10.27 -7.46
CA VAL A 77 -14.84 -9.14 -8.40
C VAL A 77 -13.72 -9.35 -9.42
N SER A 78 -12.64 -10.00 -8.99
CA SER A 78 -11.47 -10.31 -9.81
C SER A 78 -11.16 -11.79 -9.77
N LYS A 79 -10.34 -12.25 -10.70
CA LYS A 79 -9.84 -13.62 -10.74
C LYS A 79 -8.38 -13.64 -10.31
N VAL A 80 -8.00 -14.70 -9.60
CA VAL A 80 -6.61 -15.06 -9.34
C VAL A 80 -5.90 -15.21 -10.69
N LYS A 81 -4.74 -14.59 -10.83
CA LYS A 81 -3.90 -14.64 -12.04
C LYS A 81 -2.87 -15.75 -11.90
N GLU A 82 -2.27 -16.16 -13.02
CA GLU A 82 -1.31 -17.26 -13.08
C GLU A 82 -0.11 -17.11 -12.12
N LEU A 83 0.37 -15.87 -11.94
CA LEU A 83 1.52 -15.57 -11.09
C LEU A 83 1.13 -15.18 -9.65
N ASP A 84 -0.13 -15.32 -9.28
CA ASP A 84 -0.60 -15.01 -7.93
C ASP A 84 -0.41 -16.22 -6.99
N THR A 85 -0.08 -15.99 -5.72
CA THR A 85 0.10 -17.03 -4.70
C THR A 85 -0.96 -16.96 -3.59
N LEU A 86 -2.20 -16.66 -4.00
CA LEU A 86 -3.29 -16.34 -3.06
C LEU A 86 -4.14 -17.54 -2.65
N ASP A 87 -3.99 -18.70 -3.31
CA ASP A 87 -4.85 -19.87 -3.09
C ASP A 87 -4.86 -20.35 -1.64
N ALA A 88 -3.71 -20.31 -0.96
CA ALA A 88 -3.64 -20.71 0.45
C ALA A 88 -4.55 -19.85 1.34
N ILE A 89 -4.64 -18.54 1.06
CA ILE A 89 -5.52 -17.63 1.80
C ILE A 89 -6.98 -17.86 1.42
N LEU A 90 -7.28 -17.91 0.12
CA LEU A 90 -8.65 -18.00 -0.38
C LEU A 90 -9.35 -19.31 0.01
N ASN A 91 -8.58 -20.38 0.24
CA ASN A 91 -9.09 -21.68 0.69
C ASN A 91 -8.95 -21.89 2.21
N ALA A 92 -8.47 -20.89 2.97
CA ALA A 92 -8.28 -21.02 4.40
C ALA A 92 -9.62 -21.04 5.15
N PRO A 93 -9.77 -21.83 6.23
CA PRO A 93 -11.01 -21.89 7.00
C PRO A 93 -11.35 -20.58 7.73
N ASP A 94 -10.34 -19.72 7.95
CA ASP A 94 -10.42 -18.40 8.60
C ASP A 94 -10.38 -17.24 7.59
N VAL A 95 -10.57 -17.51 6.28
CA VAL A 95 -10.48 -16.50 5.22
C VAL A 95 -11.36 -15.28 5.48
N ASP A 96 -12.61 -15.47 5.92
CA ASP A 96 -13.53 -14.36 6.16
C ASP A 96 -13.06 -13.50 7.34
N ASP A 97 -12.59 -14.09 8.44
CA ASP A 97 -12.04 -13.36 9.59
C ASP A 97 -10.80 -12.54 9.18
N LEU A 98 -9.90 -13.14 8.38
CA LEU A 98 -8.70 -12.47 7.88
C LEU A 98 -9.03 -11.30 6.96
N LEU A 99 -9.93 -11.51 5.99
CA LEU A 99 -10.21 -10.51 4.96
C LEU A 99 -11.21 -9.44 5.40
N HIS A 100 -12.09 -9.76 6.36
CA HIS A 100 -12.86 -8.74 7.06
C HIS A 100 -11.97 -7.85 7.93
N TRP A 101 -10.90 -8.36 8.52
CA TRP A 101 -9.91 -7.51 9.20
C TRP A 101 -9.07 -6.71 8.19
N LEU A 102 -8.62 -7.32 7.09
CA LEU A 102 -7.75 -6.65 6.12
C LEU A 102 -8.44 -5.45 5.48
N ARG A 103 -9.71 -5.57 5.09
CA ARG A 103 -10.45 -4.46 4.45
C ARG A 103 -10.68 -3.24 5.35
N THR A 104 -10.49 -3.38 6.67
CA THR A 104 -10.64 -2.26 7.62
C THR A 104 -9.35 -1.50 7.87
N GLN A 105 -8.24 -1.89 7.23
CA GLN A 105 -6.96 -1.23 7.38
C GLN A 105 -6.92 0.09 6.58
N PRO A 106 -6.21 1.12 7.05
CA PRO A 106 -6.19 2.44 6.41
C PRO A 106 -5.35 2.46 5.13
N LEU A 107 -5.52 3.51 4.32
CA LEU A 107 -4.63 3.82 3.18
C LEU A 107 -3.47 4.76 3.56
N ILE A 108 -3.65 5.54 4.63
CA ILE A 108 -2.63 6.43 5.21
C ILE A 108 -2.66 6.29 6.72
N ILE A 109 -1.49 6.15 7.33
CA ILE A 109 -1.29 6.38 8.77
C ILE A 109 -0.62 7.74 8.95
N ASP A 110 -1.22 8.60 9.77
CA ASP A 110 -0.71 9.92 10.13
C ASP A 110 -0.03 9.88 11.51
N LEU A 111 1.30 9.92 11.53
CA LEU A 111 2.11 10.02 12.74
C LEU A 111 2.60 11.46 12.94
N PRO A 112 3.02 11.85 14.16
CA PRO A 112 3.47 13.22 14.42
C PRO A 112 4.58 13.72 13.49
N ASP A 113 5.47 12.83 13.06
CA ASP A 113 6.69 13.11 12.30
C ASP A 113 6.70 12.56 10.86
N CYS A 114 5.80 11.63 10.53
CA CYS A 114 5.71 11.06 9.19
C CYS A 114 4.31 10.61 8.81
N PHE A 115 4.09 10.48 7.50
CA PHE A 115 2.99 9.71 6.92
C PHE A 115 3.51 8.37 6.44
N ILE A 116 2.67 7.34 6.55
CA ILE A 116 2.90 6.02 5.96
C ILE A 116 1.82 5.80 4.92
N CYS A 117 2.23 5.54 3.67
CA CYS A 117 1.30 5.31 2.56
C CYS A 117 1.99 4.46 1.50
N HIS A 118 1.31 3.44 0.97
CA HIS A 118 1.94 2.41 0.13
C HIS A 118 2.70 2.98 -1.08
N ALA A 119 2.06 3.82 -1.90
CA ALA A 119 2.65 4.45 -3.08
C ALA A 119 3.04 5.93 -2.86
N GLY A 120 2.99 6.40 -1.61
CA GLY A 120 3.22 7.81 -1.26
C GLY A 120 1.97 8.69 -1.39
N ILE A 121 2.16 10.01 -1.27
CA ILE A 121 1.07 11.00 -1.31
C ILE A 121 1.25 11.86 -2.55
N ASN A 122 0.17 12.01 -3.34
CA ASN A 122 0.22 12.76 -4.58
C ASN A 122 0.51 14.25 -4.31
N PRO A 123 1.62 14.79 -4.85
CA PRO A 123 2.11 16.13 -4.53
C PRO A 123 1.22 17.25 -5.11
N THR A 124 0.29 16.92 -6.02
CA THR A 124 -0.60 17.90 -6.66
C THR A 124 -1.86 18.16 -5.84
N ILE A 125 -2.00 17.53 -4.69
CA ILE A 125 -3.19 17.56 -3.83
C ILE A 125 -2.76 18.09 -2.46
N SER A 126 -3.60 18.92 -1.85
CA SER A 126 -3.35 19.34 -0.47
C SER A 126 -3.28 18.13 0.45
N ILE A 127 -2.47 18.22 1.51
CA ILE A 127 -2.42 17.15 2.51
C ILE A 127 -3.78 16.92 3.17
N VAL A 128 -4.56 17.99 3.37
CA VAL A 128 -5.90 17.93 3.96
C VAL A 128 -6.84 17.09 3.09
N ASP A 129 -6.85 17.34 1.78
CA ASP A 129 -7.67 16.55 0.84
C ASP A 129 -7.16 15.11 0.75
N SER A 130 -5.84 14.89 0.73
CA SER A 130 -5.26 13.55 0.68
C SER A 130 -5.72 12.69 1.87
N LEU A 131 -5.69 13.25 3.09
CA LEU A 131 -6.16 12.56 4.30
C LEU A 131 -7.68 12.30 4.26
N ARG A 132 -8.47 13.29 3.81
CA ARG A 132 -9.92 13.14 3.65
C ARG A 132 -10.27 12.02 2.65
N ILE A 133 -9.62 12.00 1.50
CA ILE A 133 -9.84 10.98 0.46
C ILE A 133 -9.45 9.60 0.98
N ALA A 134 -8.31 9.49 1.66
CA ALA A 134 -7.86 8.23 2.25
C ALA A 134 -8.85 7.70 3.31
N GLU A 135 -9.36 8.57 4.17
CA GLU A 135 -10.37 8.22 5.17
C GLU A 135 -11.69 7.76 4.50
N ASN A 136 -12.17 8.50 3.49
CA ASN A 136 -13.37 8.14 2.73
C ASN A 136 -13.21 6.77 2.04
N CYS A 137 -12.08 6.53 1.39
CA CYS A 137 -11.78 5.25 0.75
C CYS A 137 -11.74 4.11 1.77
N SER A 138 -11.09 4.31 2.91
CA SER A 138 -11.00 3.30 3.98
C SER A 138 -12.38 2.98 4.57
N LYS A 139 -13.24 4.00 4.77
CA LYS A 139 -14.64 3.82 5.21
C LYS A 139 -15.45 3.01 4.20
N ASN A 140 -15.29 3.31 2.91
CA ASN A 140 -15.99 2.58 1.84
C ASN A 140 -15.58 1.10 1.77
N LEU A 141 -14.28 0.80 1.89
CA LEU A 141 -13.76 -0.58 1.97
C LEU A 141 -14.21 -1.32 3.24
N SER A 142 -14.40 -0.59 4.35
CA SER A 142 -14.87 -1.11 5.63
C SER A 142 -16.39 -1.27 5.72
N SER A 143 -17.15 -0.66 4.82
CA SER A 143 -18.62 -0.69 4.82
C SER A 143 -19.19 -2.05 4.43
N ASP A 144 -20.48 -2.30 4.68
CA ASP A 144 -21.16 -3.51 4.19
C ASP A 144 -21.27 -3.53 2.65
N GLY A 145 -21.22 -2.36 2.00
CA GLY A 145 -21.25 -2.20 0.55
C GLY A 145 -19.89 -2.39 -0.15
N TYR A 146 -18.87 -2.92 0.55
CA TYR A 146 -17.50 -3.01 0.06
C TYR A 146 -17.36 -3.71 -1.31
N HIS A 147 -18.22 -4.68 -1.62
CA HIS A 147 -18.23 -5.38 -2.91
C HIS A 147 -18.35 -4.42 -4.10
N ASN A 148 -19.23 -3.40 -4.00
CA ASN A 148 -19.41 -2.40 -5.05
C ASN A 148 -18.16 -1.51 -5.18
N TRP A 149 -17.57 -1.12 -4.05
CA TRP A 149 -16.35 -0.32 -4.04
C TRP A 149 -15.16 -1.08 -4.64
N LEU A 150 -15.01 -2.37 -4.35
CA LEU A 150 -14.00 -3.21 -4.99
C LEU A 150 -14.19 -3.32 -6.51
N GLN A 151 -15.41 -3.22 -7.04
CA GLN A 151 -15.65 -3.11 -8.48
C GLN A 151 -15.23 -1.73 -9.00
N ILE A 152 -15.64 -0.66 -8.32
CA ILE A 152 -15.33 0.73 -8.71
C ILE A 152 -13.83 1.01 -8.74
N MET A 153 -13.04 0.38 -7.86
CA MET A 153 -11.60 0.60 -7.77
C MET A 153 -10.85 0.29 -9.07
N TYR A 154 -11.41 -0.57 -9.93
CA TYR A 154 -10.79 -0.92 -11.21
C TYR A 154 -10.89 0.22 -12.22
N GLY A 155 -9.81 0.41 -12.97
CA GLY A 155 -9.68 1.45 -13.98
C GLY A 155 -8.51 2.38 -13.69
N ASN A 156 -8.05 3.07 -14.73
CA ASN A 156 -6.90 3.97 -14.66
C ASN A 156 -7.31 5.45 -14.78
N THR A 157 -8.61 5.75 -14.70
CA THR A 157 -9.15 7.12 -14.84
C THR A 157 -10.15 7.41 -13.72
N PRO A 158 -10.13 8.60 -13.12
CA PRO A 158 -9.38 9.80 -13.55
C PRO A 158 -7.90 9.77 -13.11
N THR A 159 -7.06 10.57 -13.78
CA THR A 159 -5.60 10.64 -13.54
C THR A 159 -5.16 11.95 -12.88
N THR A 160 -6.03 12.96 -12.85
CA THR A 160 -5.80 14.25 -12.17
C THR A 160 -6.85 14.43 -11.08
N TRP A 161 -6.51 15.13 -10.01
CA TRP A 161 -7.46 15.45 -8.95
C TRP A 161 -8.47 16.51 -9.40
N ASP A 162 -9.74 16.34 -9.00
CA ASP A 162 -10.79 17.34 -9.15
C ASP A 162 -11.69 17.31 -7.91
N ALA A 163 -11.85 18.46 -7.25
CA ALA A 163 -12.70 18.59 -6.07
C ALA A 163 -14.19 18.37 -6.36
N ALA A 164 -14.61 18.42 -7.63
CA ALA A 164 -15.97 18.16 -8.07
C ALA A 164 -16.25 16.68 -8.41
N PHE A 165 -15.33 15.76 -8.08
CA PHE A 165 -15.54 14.34 -8.34
C PHE A 165 -16.78 13.77 -7.66
N THR A 166 -17.44 12.86 -8.39
CA THR A 166 -18.39 11.93 -7.78
C THR A 166 -17.67 11.02 -6.79
N ALA A 167 -18.41 10.40 -5.87
CA ALA A 167 -17.85 9.46 -4.91
C ALA A 167 -17.05 8.33 -5.59
N ASP A 168 -17.54 7.79 -6.71
CA ASP A 168 -16.87 6.74 -7.48
C ASP A 168 -15.53 7.21 -8.08
N SER A 169 -15.52 8.44 -8.62
CA SER A 169 -14.32 9.03 -9.23
C SER A 169 -13.28 9.39 -8.17
N GLU A 170 -13.71 9.98 -7.05
CA GLU A 170 -12.85 10.26 -5.89
C GLU A 170 -12.27 8.95 -5.34
N PHE A 171 -13.09 7.92 -5.18
CA PHE A 171 -12.65 6.62 -4.67
C PHE A 171 -11.61 5.97 -5.59
N ARG A 172 -11.89 5.85 -6.89
CA ARG A 172 -10.95 5.22 -7.82
C ARG A 172 -9.65 6.02 -7.95
N PHE A 173 -9.75 7.35 -7.98
CA PHE A 173 -8.58 8.23 -7.97
C PHE A 173 -7.74 8.00 -6.71
N GLY A 174 -8.37 8.00 -5.53
CA GLY A 174 -7.71 7.76 -4.25
C GLY A 174 -7.00 6.41 -4.21
N ILE A 175 -7.69 5.33 -4.57
CA ILE A 175 -7.07 3.98 -4.64
C ILE A 175 -5.85 3.98 -5.56
N ASN A 176 -5.97 4.52 -6.77
CA ASN A 176 -4.85 4.57 -7.70
C ASN A 176 -3.69 5.43 -7.19
N SER A 177 -3.99 6.58 -6.58
CA SER A 177 -3.00 7.49 -6.03
C SER A 177 -2.22 6.86 -4.87
N PHE A 178 -2.91 6.23 -3.91
CA PHE A 178 -2.28 5.72 -2.70
C PHE A 178 -1.65 4.34 -2.87
N THR A 179 -2.06 3.58 -3.89
CA THR A 179 -1.60 2.18 -4.03
C THR A 179 -0.85 1.87 -5.32
N ARG A 180 -0.82 2.78 -6.31
CA ARG A 180 -0.27 2.47 -7.64
C ARG A 180 0.61 3.57 -8.24
N MET A 181 0.79 4.69 -7.54
CA MET A 181 1.53 5.84 -8.06
C MET A 181 3.05 5.56 -8.12
N ARG A 182 3.66 5.95 -9.25
CA ARG A 182 5.12 6.01 -9.43
C ARG A 182 5.49 7.30 -10.13
N MET A 183 5.00 7.45 -11.35
CA MET A 183 5.33 8.55 -12.25
C MET A 183 4.12 9.46 -12.47
N LEU A 184 4.41 10.72 -12.81
CA LEU A 184 3.45 11.69 -13.31
C LEU A 184 3.81 12.10 -14.75
N ASP A 185 2.83 12.15 -15.65
CA ASP A 185 2.93 12.85 -16.95
C ASP A 185 2.16 14.17 -16.83
N ARG A 186 2.86 15.31 -16.89
CA ARG A 186 2.25 16.64 -16.75
C ARG A 186 1.31 16.74 -15.53
N LEU A 187 1.79 16.28 -14.39
CA LEU A 187 1.07 16.25 -13.09
C LEU A 187 -0.11 15.26 -13.01
N ALA A 188 -0.34 14.43 -14.03
CA ALA A 188 -1.34 13.37 -14.01
C ALA A 188 -0.71 12.01 -13.69
N LEU A 189 -1.42 11.15 -12.95
CA LEU A 189 -0.99 9.79 -12.63
C LEU A 189 -0.71 8.98 -13.90
N GLU A 190 0.44 8.31 -13.92
CA GLU A 190 0.90 7.44 -15.00
C GLU A 190 1.11 6.01 -14.48
N PHE A 191 0.58 5.01 -15.19
CA PHE A 191 0.53 3.61 -14.72
C PHE A 191 1.21 2.58 -15.65
N LYS A 192 1.68 3.00 -16.83
CA LYS A 192 2.27 2.13 -17.84
C LYS A 192 3.76 1.94 -17.61
N TYR A 193 4.48 2.99 -17.22
CA TYR A 193 5.90 2.92 -16.98
C TYR A 193 6.19 2.21 -15.65
N LYS A 194 6.97 1.13 -15.72
CA LYS A 194 7.41 0.32 -14.59
C LYS A 194 8.91 0.02 -14.62
N GLY A 195 9.65 0.76 -15.44
CA GLY A 195 11.08 0.55 -15.63
C GLY A 195 11.93 1.14 -14.51
N GLU A 196 13.23 1.06 -14.71
CA GLU A 196 14.24 1.68 -13.85
C GLU A 196 14.19 3.20 -13.94
N ILE A 197 14.62 3.90 -12.89
CA ILE A 197 14.61 5.37 -12.88
C ILE A 197 15.55 5.94 -13.93
N VAL A 198 16.69 5.28 -14.18
CA VAL A 198 17.68 5.70 -15.18
C VAL A 198 17.15 5.72 -16.62
N ASP A 199 16.13 4.90 -16.90
CA ASP A 199 15.52 4.77 -18.23
C ASP A 199 14.23 5.60 -18.37
N THR A 200 13.96 6.48 -17.40
CA THR A 200 12.74 7.29 -17.36
C THR A 200 12.61 8.16 -18.61
N PRO A 201 11.49 8.06 -19.36
CA PRO A 201 11.19 8.98 -20.44
C PRO A 201 11.13 10.43 -19.96
N SER A 202 11.68 11.38 -20.73
CA SER A 202 11.85 12.78 -20.32
C SER A 202 10.56 13.52 -19.96
N GLN A 203 9.41 13.04 -20.42
CA GLN A 203 8.10 13.60 -20.09
C GLN A 203 7.53 13.13 -18.74
N LEU A 204 8.12 12.09 -18.15
CA LEU A 204 7.67 11.51 -16.89
C LEU A 204 8.53 12.02 -15.74
N THR A 205 7.86 12.36 -14.63
CA THR A 205 8.52 12.81 -13.41
C THR A 205 8.15 11.87 -12.27
N PRO A 206 9.13 11.31 -11.54
CA PRO A 206 8.85 10.63 -10.27
C PRO A 206 8.04 11.52 -9.34
N TRP A 207 6.98 11.00 -8.73
CA TRP A 207 6.06 11.83 -7.95
C TRP A 207 6.78 12.63 -6.85
N TYR A 208 7.78 12.04 -6.19
CA TYR A 208 8.52 12.66 -5.09
C TYR A 208 9.46 13.80 -5.52
N MET A 209 9.67 14.00 -6.83
CA MET A 209 10.42 15.13 -7.37
C MET A 209 9.55 16.36 -7.63
N VAL A 210 8.22 16.21 -7.61
CA VAL A 210 7.30 17.34 -7.77
C VAL A 210 7.14 18.03 -6.42
N GLN A 211 7.26 19.35 -6.43
CA GLN A 211 7.14 20.16 -5.22
C GLN A 211 5.75 20.01 -4.59
N SER A 212 5.70 19.79 -3.28
CA SER A 212 4.48 19.72 -2.49
C SER A 212 4.57 20.61 -1.24
N ASP A 213 3.44 20.87 -0.60
CA ASP A 213 3.33 21.56 0.69
C ASP A 213 3.47 20.60 1.90
N ILE A 214 3.75 19.32 1.65
CA ILE A 214 3.81 18.28 2.66
C ILE A 214 5.12 18.40 3.45
N SER A 215 4.99 18.80 4.72
CA SER A 215 6.12 19.05 5.62
C SER A 215 6.63 17.80 6.35
N LYS A 216 5.77 16.81 6.60
CA LYS A 216 6.16 15.56 7.25
C LYS A 216 6.91 14.64 6.28
N ARG A 217 7.74 13.75 6.83
CA ARG A 217 8.36 12.69 6.04
C ARG A 217 7.28 11.75 5.48
N ILE A 218 7.47 11.23 4.27
CA ILE A 218 6.62 10.18 3.68
C ILE A 218 7.40 8.88 3.62
N VAL A 219 6.86 7.84 4.27
CA VAL A 219 7.38 6.47 4.25
C VAL A 219 6.47 5.63 3.34
N PHE A 220 7.06 4.97 2.35
CA PHE A 220 6.33 4.25 1.32
C PHE A 220 7.10 3.02 0.82
N GLY A 221 6.42 2.19 0.04
CA GLY A 221 6.93 0.96 -0.57
C GLY A 221 6.63 0.94 -2.06
N HIS A 222 6.06 -0.17 -2.56
CA HIS A 222 5.49 -0.36 -3.91
C HIS A 222 6.47 -0.31 -5.10
N TRP A 223 7.54 0.49 -4.98
CA TRP A 223 8.39 0.88 -6.09
C TRP A 223 9.76 0.20 -5.99
N SER A 224 9.78 -1.13 -6.02
CA SER A 224 11.01 -1.95 -6.00
C SER A 224 12.11 -1.52 -6.99
N THR A 225 11.76 -1.00 -8.19
CA THR A 225 12.76 -0.48 -9.16
C THR A 225 13.41 0.85 -8.76
N LEU A 226 12.84 1.58 -7.78
CA LEU A 226 13.51 2.70 -7.12
C LEU A 226 14.50 2.20 -6.06
N GLY A 227 14.19 1.06 -5.43
CA GLY A 227 14.98 0.47 -4.35
C GLY A 227 15.00 1.33 -3.08
N LEU A 228 15.98 1.08 -2.21
CA LEU A 228 16.10 1.80 -0.95
C LEU A 228 16.45 3.27 -1.21
N MET A 229 15.55 4.17 -0.78
CA MET A 229 15.81 5.60 -0.76
C MET A 229 15.48 6.13 0.64
N VAL A 230 16.45 6.76 1.30
CA VAL A 230 16.23 7.41 2.59
C VAL A 230 16.86 8.80 2.56
N ASN A 231 16.02 9.82 2.64
CA ASN A 231 16.43 11.22 2.77
C ASN A 231 15.58 11.94 3.82
N GLN A 232 15.69 13.27 3.91
CA GLN A 232 14.99 14.04 4.93
C GLN A 232 13.46 13.92 4.79
N GLN A 233 12.93 14.00 3.57
CA GLN A 233 11.50 14.05 3.27
C GLN A 233 10.90 12.69 2.89
N PHE A 234 11.69 11.75 2.37
CA PHE A 234 11.19 10.49 1.81
C PHE A 234 11.96 9.27 2.31
N ALA A 235 11.23 8.18 2.54
CA ALA A 235 11.78 6.85 2.80
C ALA A 235 11.03 5.80 1.95
N CYS A 236 11.64 5.34 0.85
CA CYS A 236 11.17 4.17 0.10
C CYS A 236 11.81 2.92 0.69
N LEU A 237 10.98 1.98 1.16
CA LEU A 237 11.41 0.78 1.87
C LEU A 237 11.24 -0.50 1.03
N ASP A 238 10.68 -0.41 -0.18
CA ASP A 238 10.56 -1.56 -1.07
C ASP A 238 11.91 -1.85 -1.75
N THR A 239 12.66 -2.78 -1.15
CA THR A 239 13.93 -3.30 -1.68
C THR A 239 13.75 -4.58 -2.49
N GLY A 240 12.51 -4.96 -2.81
CA GLY A 240 12.22 -6.12 -3.64
C GLY A 240 12.60 -7.45 -3.02
N CYS A 241 12.30 -7.67 -1.73
CA CYS A 241 12.60 -8.91 -1.00
C CYS A 241 12.24 -10.17 -1.81
N ILE A 242 11.03 -10.21 -2.40
CA ILE A 242 10.56 -11.34 -3.20
C ILE A 242 11.34 -11.56 -4.51
N TRP A 243 12.02 -10.54 -5.01
CA TRP A 243 12.82 -10.59 -6.24
C TRP A 243 14.28 -10.99 -5.96
N GLY A 244 14.57 -11.51 -4.75
CA GLY A 244 15.93 -11.78 -4.30
C GLY A 244 16.68 -10.52 -3.84
N GLY A 245 15.94 -9.44 -3.58
CA GLY A 245 16.45 -8.25 -2.91
C GLY A 245 16.64 -8.47 -1.40
N ASN A 246 16.57 -7.38 -0.64
CA ASN A 246 16.66 -7.42 0.84
C ASN A 246 15.30 -7.21 1.48
#